data_AF-A0A7Y9LR23-F1
#
_entry.id   AF-A0A7Y9LR23-F1
#
_cell.length_a   1.000
_cell.length_b   1.000
_cell.length_c   1.000
_cell.angle_alpha   90.00
_cell.angle_beta   90.00
_cell.angle_gamma   90.00
#
_symmetry.space_group_name_H-M   'P 1'
#
loop_
_entity.id
_entity.type
_entity.pdbx_description
1 polymer ?
#
loop_
_entity_poly.entity_id
_entity_poly.type
_entity_poly.pdbx_seq_one_letter_code
_entity_poly.pdbx_strand_id
1 'polypeptide(L)'
;MRALLSDQYSWVWLRRAAKRTFWISLGILVLLPIIAALVSDSIWTSVLGVFVSIAAWVAALAILSWIVSRIAFWWLKGPIRWGIFTPKIRRAYLLAVFDNTMRQTQIHRLRLVRVIHVYQVNRSGTKCVVEHPEGVRQDAWFWNFSPKRGHVFIVRSSTGYGPHNSNAQVMYIGSKVTGPGIVGGIPAASWKAAHKRLRGR
;
A
#
# COMPACT_ATOMS: atom_id res chain seq x y z
N MET A 1 13.36 -1.28 14.24
CA MET A 1 12.41 -1.82 13.23
C MET A 1 11.01 -2.13 13.80
N ARG A 2 10.84 -2.45 15.10
CA ARG A 2 9.50 -2.62 15.73
C ARG A 2 8.67 -1.32 15.84
N ALA A 3 9.30 -0.16 16.05
CA ALA A 3 8.59 1.11 16.25
C ALA A 3 7.86 1.66 14.99
N LEU A 4 8.34 1.34 13.78
CA LEU A 4 7.67 1.77 12.54
C LEU A 4 6.43 0.91 12.20
N LEU A 5 6.34 -0.30 12.76
CA LEU A 5 5.21 -1.20 12.54
C LEU A 5 4.05 -0.90 13.50
N SER A 6 4.31 -0.42 14.72
CA SER A 6 3.26 -0.05 15.67
C SER A 6 2.47 1.18 15.21
N ASP A 7 3.15 2.17 14.61
CA ASP A 7 2.47 3.33 14.04
C ASP A 7 1.54 2.93 12.90
N GLN A 8 1.98 2.11 11.95
CA GLN A 8 1.12 1.70 10.83
C GLN A 8 -0.17 0.98 11.27
N TYR A 9 -0.15 0.24 12.38
CA TYR A 9 -1.32 -0.49 12.89
C TYR A 9 -2.36 0.41 13.57
N SER A 10 -1.95 1.47 14.29
CA SER A 10 -2.88 2.41 14.92
C SER A 10 -3.67 3.21 13.87
N TRP A 11 -3.02 3.56 12.75
CA TRP A 11 -3.64 4.33 11.67
C TRP A 11 -4.72 3.57 10.89
N VAL A 12 -4.61 2.25 10.75
CA VAL A 12 -5.62 1.44 10.04
C VAL A 12 -6.88 1.30 10.89
N TRP A 13 -6.72 1.12 12.20
CA TRP A 13 -7.84 1.05 13.14
C TRP A 13 -8.62 2.37 13.21
N LEU A 14 -7.93 3.51 13.31
CA LEU A 14 -8.55 4.84 13.31
C LEU A 14 -9.40 5.09 12.06
N ARG A 15 -8.95 4.67 10.87
CA ARG A 15 -9.73 4.83 9.63
C ARG A 15 -10.97 3.95 9.58
N ARG A 16 -10.89 2.72 10.11
CA ARG A 16 -12.05 1.81 10.16
C ARG A 16 -13.08 2.31 11.16
N ALA A 17 -12.64 2.77 12.33
CA ALA A 17 -13.50 3.37 13.34
C ALA A 17 -14.21 4.62 12.79
N ALA A 18 -13.48 5.55 12.17
CA ALA A 18 -14.03 6.77 11.58
C ALA A 18 -15.03 6.53 10.44
N LYS A 19 -14.86 5.45 9.67
CA LYS A 19 -15.82 5.08 8.62
C LYS A 19 -17.10 4.51 9.22
N ARG A 20 -17.00 3.69 10.29
CA ARG A 20 -18.17 3.13 10.98
C ARG A 20 -18.99 4.21 11.68
N THR A 21 -18.35 5.15 12.37
CA THR A 21 -19.06 6.26 13.02
C THR A 21 -19.80 7.13 12.01
N PHE A 22 -19.21 7.42 10.84
CA PHE A 22 -19.90 8.15 9.77
C PHE A 22 -21.22 7.49 9.32
N TRP A 23 -21.20 6.18 9.03
CA TRP A 23 -22.41 5.47 8.57
C TRP A 23 -23.48 5.37 9.64
N ILE A 24 -23.08 5.21 10.91
CA ILE A 24 -24.01 5.20 12.04
C ILE A 24 -24.66 6.58 12.21
N SER A 25 -23.87 7.66 12.20
CA SER A 25 -24.39 9.03 12.30
C SER A 25 -25.31 9.38 11.13
N LEU A 26 -24.97 8.98 9.90
CA LEU A 26 -25.81 9.20 8.73
C LEU A 26 -27.12 8.43 8.81
N GLY A 27 -27.10 7.18 9.27
CA GLY A 27 -28.30 6.37 9.47
C GLY A 27 -29.23 6.96 10.53
N ILE A 28 -28.69 7.46 11.64
CA ILE A 28 -29.45 8.15 12.70
C ILE A 28 -30.13 9.41 12.15
N LEU A 29 -29.41 10.22 11.36
CA LEU A 29 -29.90 11.47 10.78
C LEU A 29 -31.07 11.25 9.80
N VAL A 30 -31.08 10.11 9.08
CA VAL A 30 -32.12 9.77 8.11
C VAL A 30 -33.32 9.05 8.76
N LEU A 31 -33.10 8.16 9.73
CA LEU A 31 -34.15 7.32 10.29
C LEU A 31 -34.97 8.01 11.39
N LEU A 32 -34.37 8.91 12.17
CA LEU A 32 -35.08 9.59 13.27
C LEU A 32 -36.27 10.45 12.81
N PRO A 33 -36.17 11.26 11.74
CA PRO A 33 -37.31 12.02 11.23
C PRO A 33 -38.44 11.12 10.73
N ILE A 34 -38.11 9.96 10.15
CA ILE A 34 -39.07 8.99 9.63
C ILE A 34 -39.84 8.32 10.79
N ILE A 35 -39.13 7.92 11.85
CA ILE A 35 -39.75 7.34 13.05
C ILE A 35 -40.63 8.37 13.76
N ALA A 36 -40.17 9.62 13.87
CA ALA A 36 -40.95 10.71 14.48
C ALA A 36 -42.24 11.02 13.69
N ALA A 37 -42.21 10.91 12.36
CA ALA A 37 -43.39 11.11 11.51
C ALA A 37 -44.43 9.96 11.62
N LEU A 38 -44.04 8.78 12.11
CA LEU A 38 -44.91 7.61 12.24
C LEU A 38 -45.63 7.53 13.60
N VAL A 39 -45.24 8.31 14.60
CA VAL A 39 -45.83 8.28 15.96
C VAL A 39 -46.76 9.49 16.13
N SER A 40 -48.07 9.29 16.02
CA SER A 40 -49.08 10.35 15.91
C SER A 40 -49.82 10.72 17.22
N ASP A 41 -49.23 10.49 18.40
CA ASP A 41 -49.89 10.83 19.68
C ASP A 41 -49.31 12.11 20.33
N SER A 42 -50.19 13.04 20.69
CA SER A 42 -49.90 14.47 20.87
C SER A 42 -48.98 14.85 22.04
N ILE A 43 -48.82 13.99 23.04
CA ILE A 43 -47.91 14.26 24.19
C ILE A 43 -46.50 13.76 23.88
N TRP A 44 -46.38 12.66 23.14
CA TRP A 44 -45.09 12.07 22.78
C TRP A 44 -44.38 12.82 21.66
N THR A 45 -45.11 13.52 20.78
CA THR A 45 -44.54 14.32 19.67
C THR A 45 -43.61 15.45 20.15
N SER A 46 -43.94 16.10 21.27
CA SER A 46 -43.12 17.20 21.82
C SER A 46 -41.81 16.68 22.41
N VAL A 47 -41.88 15.59 23.19
CA VAL A 47 -40.69 14.97 23.79
C VAL A 47 -39.80 14.33 22.72
N LEU A 48 -40.39 13.57 21.77
CA LEU A 48 -39.67 12.99 20.63
C LEU A 48 -39.04 14.08 19.75
N GLY A 49 -39.72 15.21 19.55
CA GLY A 49 -39.19 16.34 18.77
C GLY A 49 -37.89 16.90 19.34
N VAL A 50 -37.80 17.06 20.67
CA VAL A 50 -36.57 17.51 21.34
C VAL A 50 -35.45 16.48 21.17
N PHE A 51 -35.72 15.19 21.38
CA PHE A 51 -34.71 14.13 21.20
C PHE A 51 -34.22 14.02 19.76
N VAL A 52 -35.13 14.11 18.78
CA VAL A 52 -34.80 14.11 17.35
C VAL A 52 -33.93 15.30 17.00
N SER A 53 -34.25 16.49 17.51
CA SER A 53 -33.44 17.71 17.32
C SER A 53 -32.02 17.55 17.89
N ILE A 54 -31.90 17.10 19.14
CA ILE A 54 -30.59 16.87 19.78
C ILE A 54 -29.78 15.84 18.98
N ALA A 55 -30.39 14.73 18.60
CA ALA A 55 -29.72 13.69 17.83
C ALA A 55 -29.29 14.18 16.44
N ALA A 56 -30.09 15.02 15.78
CA ALA A 56 -29.72 15.65 14.51
C ALA A 56 -28.49 16.56 14.65
N TRP A 57 -28.43 17.37 15.71
CA TRP A 57 -27.26 18.22 16.01
C TRP A 57 -26.00 17.40 16.30
N VAL A 58 -26.11 16.34 17.11
CA VAL A 58 -24.99 15.43 17.39
C VAL A 58 -24.49 14.77 16.11
N ALA A 59 -25.40 14.31 15.25
CA ALA A 59 -25.03 13.70 13.97
C ALA A 59 -24.38 14.71 13.01
N ALA A 60 -24.88 15.94 12.95
CA ALA A 60 -24.28 17.03 12.16
C ALA A 60 -22.85 17.35 12.62
N LEU A 61 -22.62 17.48 13.93
CA LEU A 61 -21.29 17.71 14.50
C LEU A 61 -20.33 16.55 14.22
N ALA A 62 -20.81 15.30 14.29
CA ALA A 62 -20.00 14.12 13.96
C ALA A 62 -19.56 14.12 12.48
N ILE A 63 -20.45 14.49 11.56
CA ILE A 63 -20.14 14.62 10.13
C ILE A 63 -19.13 15.75 9.91
N LEU A 64 -19.33 16.91 10.52
CA LEU A 64 -18.42 18.04 10.41
C LEU A 64 -17.02 17.68 10.93
N SER A 65 -16.94 17.06 12.11
CA SER A 65 -15.69 16.57 12.70
C SER A 65 -14.99 15.56 11.79
N TRP A 66 -15.75 14.65 11.16
CA TRP A 66 -15.21 13.72 10.18
C TRP A 66 -14.64 14.45 8.96
N ILE A 67 -15.35 15.40 8.38
CA ILE A 67 -14.88 16.20 7.23
C ILE A 67 -13.60 16.96 7.58
N VAL A 68 -13.60 17.71 8.69
CA VAL A 68 -12.43 18.48 9.17
C VAL A 68 -11.25 17.55 9.38
N SER A 69 -11.45 16.39 10.00
CA SER A 69 -10.40 15.37 10.18
C SER A 69 -9.85 14.91 8.83
N ARG A 70 -10.70 14.66 7.83
CA ARG A 70 -10.27 14.23 6.49
C ARG A 70 -9.46 15.31 5.78
N ILE A 71 -9.87 16.57 5.92
CA ILE A 71 -9.13 17.73 5.41
C ILE A 71 -7.79 17.82 6.13
N ALA A 72 -7.75 17.83 7.45
CA ALA A 72 -6.50 17.87 8.23
C ALA A 72 -5.56 16.71 7.89
N PHE A 73 -6.09 15.48 7.77
CA PHE A 73 -5.32 14.31 7.31
C PHE A 73 -4.76 14.46 5.90
N TRP A 74 -5.51 15.14 5.03
CA TRP A 74 -5.04 15.46 3.69
C TRP A 74 -3.93 16.52 3.71
N TRP A 75 -4.03 17.52 4.58
CA TRP A 75 -2.99 18.54 4.81
C TRP A 75 -1.71 17.97 5.42
N LEU A 76 -1.81 17.05 6.37
CA LEU A 76 -0.67 16.40 7.04
C LEU A 76 0.20 15.54 6.09
N LYS A 77 -0.30 15.15 4.91
CA LYS A 77 0.49 14.42 3.91
C LYS A 77 1.56 15.27 3.21
N GLY A 78 1.64 16.57 3.50
CA GLY A 78 2.73 17.44 3.03
C GLY A 78 2.84 17.53 1.51
N PRO A 79 4.03 17.81 0.94
CA PRO A 79 4.24 18.00 -0.51
C PRO A 79 3.80 16.82 -1.40
N ILE A 80 3.71 15.61 -0.82
CA ILE A 80 3.26 14.39 -1.50
C ILE A 80 1.80 14.53 -1.99
N ARG A 81 0.99 15.40 -1.35
CA ARG A 81 -0.41 15.71 -1.72
C ARG A 81 -0.54 16.36 -3.11
N TRP A 82 0.49 17.11 -3.51
CA TRP A 82 0.52 17.86 -4.76
C TRP A 82 1.25 17.08 -5.85
N GLY A 83 1.14 15.76 -5.88
CA GLY A 83 1.87 14.89 -6.82
C GLY A 83 1.69 15.21 -8.31
N ILE A 84 0.72 16.07 -8.65
CA ILE A 84 0.49 16.68 -9.98
C ILE A 84 1.22 18.05 -10.11
N PHE A 85 1.27 18.86 -9.06
CA PHE A 85 1.82 20.22 -9.07
C PHE A 85 3.29 20.34 -8.64
N THR A 86 3.89 19.29 -8.05
CA THR A 86 5.33 19.24 -7.72
C THR A 86 5.99 17.96 -8.23
N PRO A 87 6.04 17.78 -9.57
CA PRO A 87 6.66 16.59 -10.18
C PRO A 87 8.14 16.44 -9.80
N LYS A 88 8.86 17.55 -9.59
CA LYS A 88 10.27 17.55 -9.19
C LYS A 88 10.48 16.95 -7.79
N ILE A 89 9.70 17.39 -6.79
CA ILE A 89 9.81 16.90 -5.40
C ILE A 89 9.43 15.42 -5.33
N ARG A 90 8.33 15.03 -5.99
CA ARG A 90 7.91 13.62 -6.06
C ARG A 90 8.98 12.74 -6.71
N ARG A 91 9.57 13.20 -7.83
CA ARG A 91 10.65 12.47 -8.49
C ARG A 91 11.89 12.36 -7.59
N ALA A 92 12.27 13.43 -6.91
CA ALA A 92 13.39 13.43 -5.96
C ALA A 92 13.17 12.43 -4.82
N TYR A 93 11.96 12.39 -4.24
CA TYR A 93 11.60 11.39 -3.23
C TYR A 93 11.70 9.96 -3.77
N LEU A 94 11.13 9.69 -4.95
CA LEU A 94 11.17 8.37 -5.57
C LEU A 94 12.60 7.90 -5.87
N LEU A 95 13.47 8.82 -6.32
CA LEU A 95 14.89 8.56 -6.52
C LEU A 95 15.61 8.32 -5.20
N ALA A 96 15.33 9.10 -4.15
CA ALA A 96 15.92 8.89 -2.83
C ALA A 96 15.55 7.52 -2.23
N VAL A 97 14.29 7.07 -2.40
CA VAL A 97 13.87 5.71 -2.02
C VAL A 97 14.68 4.66 -2.77
N PHE A 98 14.87 4.83 -4.07
CA PHE A 98 15.65 3.91 -4.89
C PHE A 98 17.13 3.89 -4.46
N ASP A 99 17.75 5.05 -4.30
CA ASP A 99 19.17 5.19 -3.95
C ASP A 99 19.48 4.63 -2.56
N ASN A 100 18.60 4.88 -1.57
CA ASN A 100 18.72 4.27 -0.24
C ASN A 100 18.59 2.74 -0.31
N THR A 101 17.64 2.24 -1.12
CA THR A 101 17.47 0.80 -1.32
C THR A 101 18.71 0.18 -1.96
N MET A 102 19.27 0.79 -3.00
CA MET A 102 20.50 0.31 -3.64
C MET A 102 21.65 0.24 -2.64
N ARG A 103 21.82 1.28 -1.81
CA ARG A 103 22.83 1.29 -0.73
C ARG A 103 22.62 0.13 0.25
N GLN A 104 21.39 -0.09 0.72
CA GLN A 104 21.05 -1.20 1.61
C GLN A 104 21.32 -2.55 0.95
N THR A 105 21.01 -2.71 -0.34
CA THR A 105 21.28 -3.96 -1.05
C THR A 105 22.78 -4.27 -1.15
N GLN A 106 23.62 -3.26 -1.36
CA GLN A 106 25.07 -3.43 -1.38
C GLN A 106 25.62 -3.83 -0.01
N ILE A 107 25.20 -3.14 1.06
CA ILE A 107 25.64 -3.43 2.44
C ILE A 107 25.27 -4.85 2.85
N HIS A 108 24.05 -5.28 2.55
CA HIS A 108 23.53 -6.59 2.96
C HIS A 108 23.72 -7.71 1.93
N ARG A 109 24.47 -7.46 0.85
CA ARG A 109 24.66 -8.40 -0.27
C ARG A 109 23.33 -8.95 -0.83
N LEU A 110 22.31 -8.09 -0.89
CA LEU A 110 21.01 -8.39 -1.47
C LEU A 110 20.99 -7.95 -2.94
N ARG A 111 20.01 -8.45 -3.70
CA ARG A 111 19.74 -7.99 -5.07
C ARG A 111 18.42 -7.22 -5.11
N LEU A 112 18.36 -6.18 -5.92
CA LEU A 112 17.13 -5.49 -6.26
C LEU A 112 16.69 -5.95 -7.64
N VAL A 113 15.47 -6.47 -7.78
CA VAL A 113 14.98 -7.04 -9.04
C VAL A 113 13.56 -6.60 -9.33
N ARG A 114 13.25 -6.36 -10.60
CA ARG A 114 11.88 -6.11 -11.08
C ARG A 114 11.37 -7.29 -11.88
N VAL A 115 10.16 -7.74 -11.57
CA VAL A 115 9.53 -8.87 -12.27
C VAL A 115 8.93 -8.38 -13.58
N ILE A 116 9.44 -8.89 -14.71
CA ILE A 116 9.02 -8.47 -16.07
C ILE A 116 7.95 -9.39 -16.62
N HIS A 117 8.13 -10.70 -16.44
CA HIS A 117 7.25 -11.72 -16.97
C HIS A 117 7.20 -12.90 -16.01
N VAL A 118 6.01 -13.41 -15.70
CA VAL A 118 5.81 -14.66 -14.96
C VAL A 118 5.28 -15.68 -15.96
N TYR A 119 6.03 -16.76 -16.21
CA TYR A 119 5.68 -17.73 -17.26
C TYR A 119 5.41 -19.14 -16.73
N GLN A 120 5.81 -19.46 -15.50
CA GLN A 120 5.47 -20.73 -14.89
C GLN A 120 5.20 -20.55 -13.40
N VAL A 121 4.06 -21.05 -12.92
CA VAL A 121 3.67 -21.04 -11.51
C VAL A 121 3.46 -22.49 -11.06
N ASN A 122 4.18 -22.90 -10.02
CA ASN A 122 4.08 -24.23 -9.41
C ASN A 122 3.80 -24.10 -7.90
N ARG A 123 3.42 -25.20 -7.25
CA ARG A 123 3.19 -25.26 -5.80
C ARG A 123 4.43 -24.87 -4.98
N SER A 124 5.62 -25.18 -5.48
CA SER A 124 6.91 -24.93 -4.81
C SER A 124 7.55 -23.58 -5.17
N GLY A 125 6.99 -22.83 -6.13
CA GLY A 125 7.59 -21.59 -6.58
C GLY A 125 7.19 -21.19 -8.00
N THR A 126 7.79 -20.09 -8.47
CA THR A 126 7.42 -19.45 -9.73
C THR A 126 8.66 -19.13 -10.57
N LYS A 127 8.66 -19.51 -11.86
CA LYS A 127 9.63 -19.00 -12.83
C LYS A 127 9.17 -17.68 -13.41
N CYS A 128 10.09 -16.75 -13.45
CA CYS A 128 9.86 -15.45 -14.03
C CYS A 128 11.16 -14.87 -14.60
N VAL A 129 11.00 -13.92 -15.51
CA VAL A 129 12.10 -13.09 -15.99
C VAL A 129 12.15 -11.85 -15.11
N VAL A 130 13.31 -11.58 -14.53
CA VAL A 130 13.58 -10.37 -13.75
C VAL A 130 14.51 -9.43 -14.51
N GLU A 131 14.36 -8.14 -14.26
CA GLU A 131 15.23 -7.06 -14.74
C GLU A 131 16.02 -6.50 -13.55
N HIS A 132 17.33 -6.35 -13.73
CA HIS A 132 18.23 -5.71 -12.79
C HIS A 132 18.30 -4.19 -13.03
N PRO A 133 18.78 -3.39 -12.05
CA PRO A 133 18.90 -1.94 -12.20
C PRO A 133 19.67 -1.50 -13.44
N GLU A 134 20.65 -2.31 -13.86
CA GLU A 134 21.49 -2.09 -15.04
C GLU A 134 20.76 -2.40 -16.36
N GLY A 135 19.52 -2.89 -16.30
CA GLY A 135 18.71 -3.25 -17.46
C GLY A 135 18.91 -4.68 -17.96
N VAL A 136 19.84 -5.43 -17.36
CA VAL A 136 20.07 -6.85 -17.67
C VAL A 136 18.86 -7.67 -17.24
N ARG A 137 18.42 -8.58 -18.12
CA ARG A 137 17.35 -9.52 -17.83
C ARG A 137 17.91 -10.90 -17.51
N GLN A 138 17.28 -11.58 -16.56
CA GLN A 138 17.71 -12.89 -16.11
C GLN A 138 16.50 -13.75 -15.74
N ASP A 139 16.60 -15.06 -16.00
CA ASP A 139 15.64 -16.02 -15.49
C ASP A 139 15.79 -16.16 -13.97
N ALA A 140 14.66 -16.19 -13.26
CA ALA A 140 14.64 -16.35 -11.83
C ALA A 140 13.58 -17.35 -11.37
N TRP A 141 13.93 -18.12 -10.35
CA TRP A 141 13.01 -19.01 -9.62
C TRP A 141 12.75 -18.46 -8.23
N PHE A 142 11.51 -18.06 -7.97
CA PHE A 142 11.04 -17.65 -6.66
C PHE A 142 10.52 -18.86 -5.89
N TRP A 143 11.24 -19.31 -4.87
CA TRP A 143 10.79 -20.39 -4.01
C TRP A 143 9.57 -19.96 -3.18
N ASN A 144 8.57 -20.83 -3.04
CA ASN A 144 7.40 -20.64 -2.17
C ASN A 144 6.70 -19.26 -2.29
N PHE A 145 6.81 -18.61 -3.45
CA PHE A 145 6.25 -17.28 -3.67
C PHE A 145 5.79 -17.14 -5.12
N SER A 146 4.68 -16.42 -5.30
CA SER A 146 4.11 -16.09 -6.59
C SER A 146 4.16 -14.58 -6.81
N PRO A 147 5.26 -14.06 -7.39
CA PRO A 147 5.38 -12.64 -7.66
C PRO A 147 4.40 -12.20 -8.76
N LYS A 148 4.00 -10.93 -8.72
CA LYS A 148 3.22 -10.31 -9.80
C LYS A 148 4.13 -9.50 -10.72
N ARG A 149 3.77 -9.47 -12.00
CA ARG A 149 4.42 -8.61 -13.01
C ARG A 149 4.45 -7.16 -12.54
N GLY A 150 5.59 -6.50 -12.74
CA GLY A 150 5.82 -5.09 -12.43
C GLY A 150 6.20 -4.79 -10.99
N HIS A 151 6.11 -5.77 -10.08
CA HIS A 151 6.59 -5.61 -8.71
C HIS A 151 8.12 -5.58 -8.66
N VAL A 152 8.64 -4.88 -7.66
CA VAL A 152 10.07 -4.70 -7.44
C VAL A 152 10.41 -5.19 -6.05
N PHE A 153 11.34 -6.14 -5.97
CA PHE A 153 11.67 -6.85 -4.74
C PHE A 153 13.15 -6.71 -4.40
N ILE A 154 13.42 -6.63 -3.10
CA ILE A 154 14.74 -6.83 -2.52
C ILE A 154 14.82 -8.30 -2.11
N VAL A 155 15.77 -9.03 -2.69
CA VAL A 155 15.83 -10.48 -2.59
C VAL A 155 17.21 -10.95 -2.14
N ARG A 156 17.20 -12.06 -1.38
CA ARG A 156 18.36 -12.92 -1.18
C ARG A 156 18.38 -13.94 -2.30
N SER A 157 19.45 -13.92 -3.08
CA SER A 157 19.57 -14.77 -4.26
C SER A 157 20.90 -15.52 -4.31
N SER A 158 20.87 -16.71 -4.88
CA SER A 158 22.04 -17.43 -5.37
C SER A 158 21.94 -17.65 -6.88
N THR A 159 23.08 -17.88 -7.52
CA THR A 159 23.11 -18.29 -8.92
C THR A 159 23.25 -19.81 -8.99
N GLY A 160 22.51 -20.45 -9.89
CA GLY A 160 22.62 -21.88 -10.12
C GLY A 160 22.23 -22.27 -11.53
N TYR A 161 22.45 -23.54 -11.84
CA TYR A 161 22.09 -24.14 -13.12
C TYR A 161 20.59 -24.40 -13.19
N GLY A 162 19.94 -23.95 -14.27
CA GLY A 162 18.56 -24.26 -14.60
C GLY A 162 18.47 -25.60 -15.34
N PRO A 163 18.01 -26.69 -14.71
CA PRO A 163 18.03 -28.03 -15.32
C PRO A 163 17.11 -28.16 -16.53
N HIS A 164 16.14 -27.26 -16.71
CA HIS A 164 15.14 -27.35 -17.77
C HIS A 164 15.44 -26.51 -19.01
N ASN A 165 16.34 -25.53 -18.92
CA ASN A 165 16.67 -24.62 -20.02
C ASN A 165 18.18 -24.58 -20.31
N SER A 166 18.94 -25.49 -19.70
CA SER A 166 20.41 -25.52 -19.72
C SER A 166 21.07 -24.17 -19.44
N ASN A 167 20.37 -23.30 -18.72
CA ASN A 167 20.84 -21.95 -18.44
C ASN A 167 21.74 -21.99 -17.20
N ALA A 168 23.03 -21.71 -17.40
CA ALA A 168 24.02 -21.69 -16.32
C ALA A 168 23.82 -20.54 -15.32
N GLN A 169 22.93 -19.60 -15.60
CA GLN A 169 22.75 -18.37 -14.83
C GLN A 169 21.29 -18.14 -14.42
N VAL A 170 20.63 -19.14 -13.84
CA VAL A 170 19.32 -18.92 -13.21
C VAL A 170 19.51 -18.34 -11.81
N MET A 171 18.78 -17.26 -11.53
CA MET A 171 18.74 -16.65 -10.21
C MET A 171 17.73 -17.35 -9.31
N TYR A 172 18.20 -18.06 -8.29
CA TYR A 172 17.34 -18.66 -7.28
C TYR A 172 17.09 -17.66 -6.15
N ILE A 173 15.83 -17.35 -5.92
CA ILE A 173 15.39 -16.42 -4.87
C ILE A 173 14.80 -17.25 -3.74
N GLY A 174 15.52 -17.25 -2.62
CA GLY A 174 15.26 -18.16 -1.52
C GLY A 174 15.71 -19.59 -1.79
N SER A 175 15.16 -20.55 -1.05
CA SER A 175 15.42 -21.97 -1.25
C SER A 175 14.25 -22.81 -0.73
N LYS A 176 14.25 -24.10 -1.04
CA LYS A 176 13.31 -25.06 -0.47
C LYS A 176 13.36 -25.08 1.07
N VAL A 177 14.54 -24.84 1.67
CA VAL A 177 14.78 -24.90 3.12
C VAL A 177 14.49 -23.55 3.80
N THR A 178 14.99 -22.45 3.22
CA THR A 178 14.91 -21.11 3.84
C THR A 178 13.63 -20.35 3.49
N GLY A 179 12.82 -20.86 2.56
CA GLY A 179 11.61 -20.19 2.09
C GLY A 179 11.90 -19.09 1.05
N PRO A 180 11.02 -18.08 0.91
CA PRO A 180 10.89 -17.28 -0.30
C PRO A 180 11.98 -16.26 -0.60
N GLY A 181 12.94 -16.05 0.30
CA GLY A 181 14.11 -15.17 0.05
C GLY A 181 13.80 -13.69 -0.19
N ILE A 182 12.54 -13.26 -0.08
CA ILE A 182 12.14 -11.85 -0.23
C ILE A 182 12.33 -11.14 1.10
N VAL A 183 13.10 -10.05 1.07
CA VAL A 183 13.35 -9.20 2.24
C VAL A 183 12.37 -8.03 2.30
N GLY A 184 11.99 -7.50 1.14
CA GLY A 184 11.05 -6.38 1.05
C GLY A 184 10.72 -6.03 -0.40
N GLY A 185 9.94 -4.96 -0.58
CA GLY A 185 9.60 -4.43 -1.90
C GLY A 185 9.60 -2.92 -1.92
N ILE A 186 9.83 -2.36 -3.10
CA ILE A 186 9.77 -0.90 -3.31
C ILE A 186 8.67 -0.56 -4.32
N PRO A 187 8.16 0.68 -4.31
CA PRO A 187 7.18 1.12 -5.29
C PRO A 187 7.75 1.01 -6.71
N ALA A 188 6.97 0.46 -7.65
CA ALA A 188 7.35 0.41 -9.07
C ALA A 188 7.61 1.81 -9.68
N ALA A 189 7.01 2.86 -9.10
CA ALA A 189 7.28 4.24 -9.48
C ALA A 189 8.74 4.66 -9.20
N SER A 190 9.34 4.19 -8.10
CA SER A 190 10.75 4.45 -7.77
C SER A 190 11.68 3.82 -8.80
N TRP A 191 11.41 2.57 -9.18
CA TRP A 191 12.13 1.91 -10.26
C TRP A 191 12.02 2.67 -11.59
N LYS A 192 10.80 3.03 -12.01
CA LYS A 192 10.59 3.79 -13.26
C LYS A 192 11.34 5.12 -13.26
N ALA A 193 11.33 5.84 -12.14
CA ALA A 193 12.04 7.11 -12.00
C ALA A 193 13.56 6.94 -12.14
N ALA A 194 14.12 5.90 -11.50
CA ALA A 194 15.54 5.57 -11.60
C ALA A 194 15.91 5.09 -13.01
N HIS A 195 15.10 4.23 -13.64
CA HIS A 195 15.35 3.75 -15.01
C HIS A 195 15.39 4.89 -16.02
N LYS A 196 14.47 5.86 -15.89
CA LYS A 196 14.49 7.08 -16.72
C LYS A 196 15.74 7.93 -16.48
N ARG A 197 16.29 7.95 -15.26
CA ARG A 197 17.56 8.64 -14.93
C ARG A 197 18.76 7.92 -15.57
N LEU A 198 18.77 6.59 -15.55
CA LEU A 198 19.86 5.78 -16.07
C LEU A 198 19.92 5.74 -17.61
N ARG A 199 18.75 5.76 -18.29
CA ARG A 199 18.68 5.79 -19.77
C ARG A 199 18.81 7.17 -20.40
N GLY A 200 18.67 8.23 -19.59
CA GLY A 200 18.81 9.62 -20.05
C GLY A 200 20.22 10.18 -19.88
N ARG A 201 21.19 9.33 -19.53
CA ARG A 201 22.62 9.56 -19.60
C ARG A 201 23.16 8.73 -20.74
#